data_AF-A0A4U1A238-F1
#
_entry.id   AF-A0A4U1A238-F1
#
_cell.length_a   1.000
_cell.length_b   1.000
_cell.length_c   1.000
_cell.angle_alpha   90.00
_cell.angle_beta   90.00
_cell.angle_gamma   90.00
#
_symmetry.space_group_name_H-M   'P 1'
#
loop_
_entity.id
_entity.type
_entity.pdbx_description
1 polymer ?
#
loop_
_entity_poly.entity_id
_entity_poly.type
_entity_poly.pdbx_seq_one_letter_code
_entity_poly.pdbx_strand_id
1 'polypeptide(L)'
;MSAGIAHAIQLQFPEAYAADLLTTKGDRNKLGYFSSASVIENDHPITIVNGYTQFQYSGTPPLVDYSAVQQLFKRIKKEFAGKRIAYPKIGAGLAGGDWEKIHNIINQELDGEHHTLVNFVH
;
A
#
# COMPACT_ATOMS: atom_id res chain seq x y z
N MET A 1 -9.89 4.80 4.21
CA MET A 1 -9.35 5.37 2.96
C MET A 1 -9.93 6.77 2.69
N SER A 2 -9.77 7.74 3.60
CA SER A 2 -10.51 9.02 3.53
C SER A 2 -9.70 10.24 3.08
N ALA A 3 -8.42 10.08 2.72
CA ALA A 3 -7.55 11.19 2.32
C ALA A 3 -6.46 10.75 1.32
N GLY A 4 -5.86 11.73 0.64
CA GLY A 4 -4.77 11.53 -0.32
C GLY A 4 -5.15 10.57 -1.45
N ILE A 5 -4.16 9.84 -1.97
CA ILE A 5 -4.37 8.85 -3.04
C ILE A 5 -5.36 7.75 -2.63
N ALA A 6 -5.45 7.41 -1.33
CA ALA A 6 -6.38 6.38 -0.86
C ALA A 6 -7.84 6.77 -1.11
N HIS A 7 -8.18 8.06 -1.01
CA HIS A 7 -9.52 8.53 -1.33
C HIS A 7 -9.82 8.44 -2.83
N ALA A 8 -8.84 8.82 -3.69
CA ALA A 8 -8.99 8.68 -5.14
C ALA A 8 -9.16 7.20 -5.56
N ILE A 9 -8.37 6.29 -4.97
CA ILE A 9 -8.52 4.84 -5.19
C ILE A 9 -9.88 4.34 -4.72
N GLN A 10 -10.39 4.80 -3.58
CA GLN A 10 -11.73 4.42 -3.14
C GLN A 10 -12.83 4.85 -4.13
N LEU A 11 -12.71 6.05 -4.72
CA LEU A 11 -13.68 6.55 -5.69
C LEU A 11 -13.62 5.80 -7.02
N GLN A 12 -12.42 5.46 -7.50
CA GLN A 12 -12.23 4.75 -8.76
C GLN A 12 -12.47 3.24 -8.63
N PHE A 13 -12.06 2.64 -7.52
CA PHE A 13 -12.06 1.19 -7.27
C PHE A 13 -12.79 0.86 -5.96
N PRO A 14 -14.13 0.94 -5.93
CA PRO A 14 -14.93 0.68 -4.74
C PRO A 14 -14.72 -0.74 -4.19
N GLU A 15 -14.33 -1.72 -5.02
CA GLU A 15 -14.00 -3.08 -4.62
C GLU A 15 -12.79 -3.13 -3.68
N ALA A 16 -11.81 -2.27 -3.90
CA ALA A 16 -10.67 -2.14 -3.00
C ALA A 16 -11.13 -1.65 -1.62
N TYR A 17 -12.06 -0.70 -1.58
CA TYR A 17 -12.63 -0.23 -0.32
C TYR A 17 -13.48 -1.32 0.36
N ALA A 18 -14.29 -2.07 -0.40
CA ALA A 18 -15.03 -3.21 0.12
C ALA A 18 -14.09 -4.26 0.74
N ALA A 19 -12.96 -4.56 0.10
CA ALA A 19 -11.96 -5.47 0.63
C ALA A 19 -11.28 -4.96 1.91
N ASP A 20 -11.05 -3.64 2.07
CA ASP A 20 -10.60 -3.06 3.34
C ASP A 20 -11.68 -3.19 4.44
N LEU A 21 -12.95 -2.97 4.12
CA LEU A 21 -14.06 -3.05 5.07
C LEU A 21 -14.29 -4.47 5.64
N LEU A 22 -13.89 -5.52 4.92
CA LEU A 22 -13.96 -6.90 5.41
C LEU A 22 -12.93 -7.21 6.52
N THR A 23 -11.96 -6.32 6.72
CA THR A 23 -10.96 -6.47 7.78
C THR A 23 -11.41 -5.81 9.08
N THR A 24 -10.92 -6.31 10.22
CA THR A 24 -11.22 -5.73 11.53
C THR A 24 -10.60 -4.32 11.66
N LYS A 25 -11.44 -3.31 11.83
CA LYS A 25 -11.00 -1.93 12.07
C LYS A 25 -10.21 -1.85 13.39
N GLY A 26 -9.06 -1.19 13.36
CA GLY A 26 -8.21 -1.02 14.56
C GLY A 26 -7.50 -2.30 15.02
N ASP A 27 -7.47 -3.34 14.18
CA ASP A 27 -6.69 -4.54 14.49
C ASP A 27 -5.20 -4.31 14.19
N ARG A 28 -4.37 -4.39 15.24
CA ARG A 28 -2.91 -4.28 15.12
C ARG A 28 -2.31 -5.40 14.27
N ASN A 29 -2.97 -6.56 14.17
CA ASN A 29 -2.49 -7.69 13.37
C ASN A 29 -2.54 -7.42 11.87
N LYS A 30 -3.28 -6.38 11.41
CA LYS A 30 -3.26 -5.94 10.02
C LYS A 30 -1.91 -5.34 9.61
N LEU A 31 -1.14 -4.83 10.57
CA LEU A 31 0.08 -4.10 10.28
C LEU A 31 1.09 -5.00 9.56
N GLY A 32 1.55 -4.56 8.39
CA GLY A 32 2.41 -5.35 7.50
C GLY A 32 1.68 -6.40 6.64
N TYR A 33 0.35 -6.43 6.66
CA TYR A 33 -0.50 -7.19 5.74
C TYR A 33 -1.15 -6.28 4.70
N PHE A 34 -1.96 -6.88 3.84
CA PHE A 34 -2.81 -6.19 2.89
C PHE A 34 -4.18 -6.86 2.76
N SER A 35 -5.17 -6.11 2.28
CA SER A 35 -6.31 -6.67 1.56
C SER A 35 -6.18 -6.32 0.08
N SER A 36 -6.86 -7.04 -0.79
CA SER A 36 -6.83 -6.77 -2.22
C SER A 36 -8.17 -7.02 -2.89
N ALA A 37 -8.35 -6.39 -4.04
CA ALA A 37 -9.45 -6.65 -4.95
C ALA A 37 -8.92 -6.68 -6.39
N SER A 38 -9.45 -7.59 -7.20
CA SER A 38 -9.13 -7.67 -8.63
C SER A 38 -10.33 -7.22 -9.43
N VAL A 39 -10.09 -6.30 -10.38
CA VAL A 39 -11.07 -5.74 -11.29
C VAL A 39 -10.58 -5.87 -12.73
N ILE A 40 -11.49 -5.71 -13.70
CA ILE A 40 -11.14 -5.58 -15.10
C ILE A 40 -11.33 -4.11 -15.49
N GLU A 41 -10.25 -3.45 -15.89
CA GLU A 41 -10.26 -2.06 -16.38
C GLU A 41 -9.77 -2.06 -17.82
N ASN A 42 -10.56 -1.59 -18.78
CA ASN A 42 -10.21 -1.59 -20.21
C ASN A 42 -9.69 -2.95 -20.71
N ASP A 43 -10.40 -4.04 -20.41
CA ASP A 43 -10.02 -5.43 -20.74
C ASP A 43 -8.71 -5.93 -20.10
N HIS A 44 -8.15 -5.19 -19.15
CA HIS A 44 -6.96 -5.58 -18.41
C HIS A 44 -7.27 -5.91 -16.95
N PRO A 45 -6.81 -7.06 -16.43
CA PRO A 45 -6.94 -7.37 -15.01
C PRO A 45 -6.00 -6.49 -14.19
N ILE A 46 -6.57 -5.76 -13.24
CA ILE A 46 -5.84 -4.94 -12.28
C ILE A 46 -6.16 -5.43 -10.88
N THR A 47 -5.12 -5.64 -10.08
CA THR A 47 -5.25 -5.93 -8.65
C THR A 47 -4.87 -4.71 -7.84
N ILE A 48 -5.81 -4.21 -7.05
CA ILE A 48 -5.60 -3.09 -6.14
C ILE A 48 -5.29 -3.67 -4.76
N VAL A 49 -4.22 -3.19 -4.15
CA VAL A 49 -3.71 -3.68 -2.85
C VAL A 49 -3.76 -2.56 -1.82
N ASN A 50 -4.53 -2.75 -0.75
CA ASN A 50 -4.52 -1.86 0.42
C ASN A 50 -3.43 -2.31 1.39
N GLY A 51 -2.27 -1.66 1.35
CA GLY A 51 -1.17 -1.95 2.26
C GLY A 51 -1.30 -1.24 3.61
N TYR A 52 -1.16 -1.98 4.72
CA TYR A 52 -1.27 -1.42 6.07
C TYR A 52 0.11 -1.17 6.68
N THR A 53 0.58 0.08 6.62
CA THR A 53 1.93 0.49 7.06
C THR A 53 1.94 1.39 8.29
N GLN A 54 0.77 1.70 8.85
CA GLN A 54 0.61 2.47 10.08
C GLN A 54 -0.57 1.91 10.88
N PHE A 55 -0.50 2.03 12.22
CA PHE A 55 -1.62 1.64 13.09
C PHE A 55 -2.57 2.81 13.35
N GLN A 56 -2.03 3.99 13.66
CA GLN A 56 -2.80 5.22 13.90
C GLN A 56 -2.66 6.15 12.70
N TYR A 57 -3.74 6.84 12.36
CA TYR A 57 -3.81 7.81 11.26
C TYR A 57 -3.71 9.27 11.74
N SER A 58 -3.58 9.49 13.05
CA SER A 58 -3.42 10.81 13.68
C SER A 58 -2.42 10.72 14.83
N GLY A 59 -1.82 11.85 15.19
CA GLY A 59 -0.76 11.95 16.20
C GLY A 59 0.50 12.61 15.63
N THR A 60 1.58 12.63 16.42
CA THR A 60 2.87 13.19 16.02
C THR A 60 3.62 12.21 15.11
N PRO A 61 3.97 12.58 13.87
CA PRO A 61 4.76 11.74 12.99
C PRO A 61 6.19 11.46 13.52
N PRO A 62 6.86 10.38 13.06
CA PRO A 62 6.41 9.42 12.06
C PRO A 62 5.41 8.41 12.64
N LEU A 63 4.28 8.25 11.97
CA LEU A 63 3.24 7.25 12.25
C LEU A 63 3.47 5.95 11.46
N VAL A 64 4.36 5.98 10.46
CA VAL A 64 4.73 4.80 9.68
C VAL A 64 5.50 3.81 10.56
N ASP A 65 5.21 2.54 10.38
CA ASP A 65 6.02 1.45 10.92
C ASP A 65 6.88 0.87 9.79
N TYR A 66 8.20 1.08 9.88
CA TYR A 66 9.14 0.61 8.86
C TYR A 66 9.20 -0.93 8.77
N SER A 67 8.97 -1.65 9.89
CA SER A 67 8.89 -3.11 9.85
C SER A 67 7.62 -3.55 9.13
N ALA A 68 6.52 -2.82 9.31
CA ALA A 68 5.28 -3.07 8.56
C ALA A 68 5.46 -2.85 7.05
N VAL A 69 6.17 -1.80 6.64
CA VAL A 69 6.53 -1.58 5.22
C VAL A 69 7.30 -2.78 4.69
N GLN A 70 8.34 -3.22 5.42
CA GLN A 70 9.13 -4.39 5.01
C GLN A 70 8.26 -5.65 4.86
N GLN A 71 7.46 -5.98 5.87
CA GLN A 71 6.60 -7.15 5.86
C GLN A 71 5.56 -7.10 4.73
N LEU A 72 4.99 -5.92 4.48
CA LEU A 72 4.04 -5.70 3.40
C LEU A 72 4.67 -6.03 2.05
N PHE A 73 5.82 -5.42 1.72
CA PHE A 73 6.45 -5.62 0.42
C PHE A 73 7.01 -7.03 0.23
N LYS A 74 7.49 -7.66 1.30
CA LYS A 74 7.85 -9.08 1.29
C LYS A 74 6.68 -9.99 0.89
N ARG A 75 5.48 -9.69 1.39
CA ARG A 75 4.26 -10.44 1.04
C ARG A 75 3.79 -10.12 -0.37
N ILE A 76 3.86 -8.86 -0.80
CA ILE A 76 3.55 -8.45 -2.16
C ILE A 76 4.42 -9.21 -3.16
N LYS A 77 5.74 -9.28 -2.95
CA LYS A 77 6.64 -10.07 -3.81
C LYS A 77 6.20 -11.53 -3.87
N LYS A 78 5.92 -12.16 -2.72
CA LYS A 78 5.50 -13.56 -2.67
C LYS A 78 4.20 -13.82 -3.46
N GLU A 79 3.20 -12.96 -3.30
CA GLU A 79 1.87 -13.15 -3.89
C GLU A 79 1.81 -12.74 -5.38
N PHE A 80 2.57 -11.71 -5.76
CA PHE A 80 2.48 -11.08 -7.08
C PHE A 80 3.78 -11.16 -7.88
N ALA A 81 4.63 -12.16 -7.60
CA ALA A 81 5.87 -12.39 -8.33
C ALA A 81 5.64 -12.44 -9.85
N GLY A 82 6.51 -11.77 -10.61
CA GLY A 82 6.44 -11.67 -12.07
C GLY A 82 5.36 -10.74 -12.60
N LYS A 83 4.63 -10.01 -11.74
CA LYS A 83 3.70 -8.95 -12.14
C LYS A 83 4.40 -7.59 -12.17
N ARG A 84 3.70 -6.59 -12.72
CA ARG A 84 4.13 -5.18 -12.68
C ARG A 84 3.52 -4.52 -11.45
N ILE A 85 4.35 -4.05 -10.53
CA ILE A 85 3.92 -3.51 -9.23
C ILE A 85 4.09 -1.98 -9.24
N ALA A 86 3.01 -1.25 -9.05
CA ALA A 86 3.04 0.21 -8.94
C ALA A 86 2.66 0.64 -7.52
N TYR A 87 3.38 1.61 -6.95
CA TYR A 87 3.08 2.14 -5.62
C TYR A 87 3.35 3.64 -5.53
N PRO A 88 2.55 4.39 -4.74
CA PRO A 88 2.84 5.78 -4.43
C PRO A 88 3.95 5.88 -3.36
N LYS A 89 4.23 7.10 -2.88
CA LYS A 89 5.03 7.34 -1.67
C LYS A 89 4.33 6.87 -0.38
N ILE A 90 3.97 5.58 -0.33
CA ILE A 90 3.26 4.94 0.78
C ILE A 90 4.06 5.11 2.08
N GLY A 91 3.39 5.50 3.16
CA GLY A 91 4.03 5.73 4.46
C GLY A 91 4.83 7.03 4.60
N ALA A 92 5.13 7.75 3.50
CA ALA A 92 5.87 9.03 3.55
C ALA A 92 4.99 10.28 3.45
N GLY A 93 3.69 10.13 3.14
CA GLY A 93 2.71 11.23 3.11
C GLY A 93 2.24 11.64 4.50
N LEU A 94 0.95 11.46 4.80
CA LEU A 94 0.34 11.81 6.09
C LEU A 94 0.99 11.10 7.30
N ALA A 95 1.56 9.91 7.06
CA ALA A 95 2.26 9.16 8.09
C ALA A 95 3.65 9.75 8.42
N GLY A 96 4.18 10.66 7.59
CA GLY A 96 5.43 11.40 7.85
C GLY A 96 6.69 10.54 7.93
N GLY A 97 6.71 9.37 7.29
CA GLY A 97 7.89 8.54 7.18
C GLY A 97 8.99 9.16 6.32
N ASP A 98 10.23 8.78 6.61
CA ASP A 98 11.39 9.07 5.77
C ASP A 98 11.29 8.27 4.47
N TRP A 99 11.15 8.99 3.35
CA TRP A 99 11.01 8.36 2.04
C TRP A 99 12.25 7.59 1.60
N GLU A 100 13.46 8.07 1.88
CA GLU A 100 14.70 7.36 1.50
C GLU A 100 14.79 6.02 2.21
N LYS A 101 14.42 5.99 3.49
CA LYS A 101 14.35 4.74 4.25
C LYS A 101 13.28 3.79 3.71
N ILE A 102 12.09 4.29 3.41
CA ILE A 102 11.00 3.49 2.81
C ILE A 102 11.41 2.95 1.44
N HIS A 103 11.98 3.80 0.60
CA HIS A 103 12.44 3.47 -0.74
C HIS A 103 13.47 2.34 -0.72
N ASN A 104 14.46 2.42 0.18
CA ASN A 104 15.46 1.36 0.34
C ASN A 104 14.83 0.02 0.77
N ILE A 105 13.85 0.05 1.69
CA ILE A 105 13.11 -1.15 2.09
C ILE A 105 12.36 -1.75 0.89
N ILE A 106 11.65 -0.92 0.12
CA ILE A 106 10.87 -1.40 -1.03
C ILE A 106 11.77 -2.04 -2.08
N ASN A 107 12.88 -1.37 -2.44
CA ASN A 107 13.82 -1.88 -3.44
C ASN A 107 14.45 -3.21 -2.99
N GLN A 108 14.78 -3.34 -1.70
CA GLN A 108 15.31 -4.59 -1.16
C GLN A 108 14.28 -5.72 -1.21
N GLU A 109 13.04 -5.46 -0.77
CA GLU A 109 12.02 -6.51 -0.68
C GLU A 109 11.44 -6.89 -2.06
N LEU A 110 11.45 -5.98 -3.03
CA LEU A 110 11.02 -6.22 -4.41
C LEU A 110 12.18 -6.50 -5.38
N ASP A 111 13.39 -6.79 -4.88
CA ASP A 111 14.54 -7.10 -5.73
C ASP A 111 14.21 -8.17 -6.78
N GLY A 112 14.54 -7.93 -8.04
CA GLY A 112 14.22 -8.81 -9.17
C GLY A 112 12.79 -8.71 -9.72
N GLU A 113 11.91 -7.89 -9.15
CA GLU A 113 10.55 -7.65 -9.67
C GLU A 113 10.48 -6.37 -10.53
N HIS A 114 9.50 -6.30 -11.43
CA HIS A 114 9.23 -5.06 -12.18
C HIS A 114 8.35 -4.13 -11.34
N HIS A 115 8.97 -3.13 -10.68
CA HIS A 115 8.24 -2.19 -9.85
C HIS A 115 8.47 -0.72 -10.20
N THR A 116 7.52 0.15 -9.88
CA THR A 116 7.56 1.56 -10.27
C THR A 116 6.95 2.46 -9.20
N LEU A 117 7.70 3.49 -8.79
CA LEU A 117 7.17 4.61 -8.00
C LEU A 117 6.26 5.47 -8.87
N VAL A 118 5.02 5.65 -8.44
CA VAL A 118 4.06 6.56 -9.07
C VAL A 118 3.95 7.84 -8.24
N ASN A 119 4.30 8.97 -8.85
CA ASN A 119 4.10 10.28 -8.23
C ASN A 119 2.65 10.71 -8.42
N PHE A 120 1.90 10.74 -7.32
CA PHE A 120 0.56 11.32 -7.33
C PHE A 120 0.69 12.84 -7.25
N VAL A 121 0.42 13.51 -8.35
CA VAL A 121 0.42 14.97 -8.46
C VAL A 121 -1.04 15.42 -8.35
N HIS A 122 -1.32 16.32 -7.41
CA HIS A 122 -2.63 16.96 -7.25
C HIS A 122 -2.82 18.08 -8.27
#